data_AF-A0A378UFB3-F1
#
_entry.id   AF-A0A378UFB3-F1
#
_cell.length_a   1.000
_cell.length_b   1.000
_cell.length_c   1.000
_cell.angle_alpha   90.00
_cell.angle_beta   90.00
_cell.angle_gamma   90.00
#
_symmetry.space_group_name_H-M   'P 1'
#
loop_
_entity.id
_entity.type
_entity.pdbx_description
1 polymer ?
#
loop_
_entity_poly.entity_id
_entity_poly.type
_entity_poly.pdbx_seq_one_letter_code
_entity_poly.pdbx_strand_id
1 'polypeptide(L)' 'MSAHISKHWGGQLLYIPKNHLGKLDERDAEIWRRFDGKNHAELAREFDLTMQQIYKIVRDAAAHHRAKRQIDLFAS' A
#
# COMPACT_ATOMS: atom_id res chain seq x y z
N MET A 1 29.47 -12.67 -20.85
CA MET A 1 28.83 -13.36 -19.72
C MET A 1 27.95 -12.34 -19.00
N SER A 2 26.66 -12.25 -19.39
CA SER A 2 25.74 -11.21 -18.91
C SER A 2 24.68 -11.82 -18.01
N ALA A 3 24.37 -11.10 -16.93
CA ALA A 3 23.60 -11.49 -15.76
C ALA A 3 22.28 -12.24 -16.04
N HIS A 4 22.19 -13.43 -15.43
CA HIS A 4 20.98 -14.14 -14.99
C HIS A 4 20.80 -13.73 -13.51
N ILE A 5 19.66 -13.36 -12.92
CA ILE A 5 18.25 -13.74 -13.05
C ILE A 5 17.44 -12.61 -12.41
N SER A 6 16.42 -12.07 -13.10
CA SER A 6 15.20 -11.46 -12.51
C SER A 6 14.39 -10.72 -13.59
N LYS A 7 13.98 -11.42 -14.66
CA LYS A 7 13.21 -10.84 -15.77
C LYS A 7 11.84 -11.51 -16.02
N HIS A 8 11.25 -12.14 -15.00
CA HIS A 8 9.95 -12.82 -15.15
C HIS A 8 8.86 -12.36 -14.17
N TRP A 9 8.89 -11.10 -13.73
CA TRP A 9 7.83 -10.51 -12.88
C TRP A 9 7.26 -9.21 -13.48
N GLY A 10 7.29 -9.07 -14.81
CA GLY A 10 6.86 -7.86 -15.51
C GLY A 10 5.94 -8.19 -16.68
N GLY A 11 4.76 -8.77 -16.43
CA GLY A 11 3.88 -9.16 -17.54
C GLY A 11 2.41 -9.39 -17.24
N GLN A 12 1.94 -9.29 -15.99
CA GLN A 12 0.50 -9.40 -15.75
C GLN A 12 0.06 -8.47 -14.63
N LEU A 13 -0.47 -7.33 -15.05
CA LEU A 13 -1.24 -6.45 -14.18
C LEU A 13 -2.56 -7.15 -13.87
N LEU A 14 -2.58 -7.89 -12.76
CA LEU A 14 -3.81 -8.48 -12.26
C LEU A 14 -4.63 -7.37 -11.58
N TYR A 15 -5.47 -6.69 -12.36
CA TYR A 15 -6.51 -5.84 -11.79
C TYR A 15 -7.55 -6.75 -11.11
N ILE A 16 -7.50 -6.86 -9.79
CA ILE A 16 -8.59 -7.44 -8.99
C ILE A 16 -9.44 -6.27 -8.49
N PRO A 17 -10.61 -5.98 -9.09
CA PRO A 17 -11.59 -5.14 -8.44
C PRO A 17 -12.29 -6.00 -7.38
N LYS A 18 -12.03 -5.75 -6.09
CA LYS A 18 -12.93 -6.23 -5.05
C LYS A 18 -13.49 -5.07 -4.24
N ASN A 19 -14.62 -4.63 -4.74
CA ASN A 19 -15.74 -4.10 -3.99
C ASN A 19 -15.81 -4.67 -2.56
N HIS A 20 -15.56 -3.88 -1.52
CA HIS A 20 -16.39 -3.81 -0.29
C HIS A 20 -15.82 -2.85 0.78
N LEU A 21 -16.42 -1.66 0.81
CA LEU A 21 -16.82 -0.90 2.00
C LEU A 21 -16.31 -1.47 3.35
N GLY A 22 -15.19 -0.97 3.86
CA GLY A 22 -14.89 -0.96 5.30
C GLY A 22 -13.65 -1.72 5.78
N LYS A 23 -12.99 -2.53 4.94
CA LYS A 23 -11.66 -3.10 5.26
C LYS A 23 -10.60 -2.40 4.42
N LEU A 24 -9.47 -2.03 5.05
CA LEU A 24 -8.25 -1.72 4.31
C LEU A 24 -7.98 -2.92 3.39
N ASP A 25 -7.99 -2.68 2.09
CA ASP A 25 -7.64 -3.71 1.11
C ASP A 25 -6.28 -4.29 1.49
N GLU A 26 -6.12 -5.61 1.35
CA GLU A 26 -4.88 -6.31 1.72
C GLU A 26 -3.64 -5.69 1.06
N ARG A 27 -3.81 -5.19 -0.18
CA ARG A 27 -2.83 -4.38 -0.90
C ARG A 27 -2.48 -3.08 -0.18
N ASP A 28 -3.46 -2.30 0.24
CA ASP A 28 -3.26 -1.00 0.89
C ASP A 28 -2.62 -1.18 2.27
N ALA A 29 -2.96 -2.27 2.98
CA ALA A 29 -2.31 -2.66 4.22
C ALA A 29 -0.83 -3.08 4.01
N GLU A 30 -0.52 -3.81 2.93
CA GLU A 30 0.85 -4.14 2.53
C GLU A 30 1.65 -2.87 2.19
N ILE A 31 1.08 -1.97 1.39
CA ILE A 31 1.68 -0.67 1.03
C ILE A 31 2.01 0.12 2.30
N TRP A 32 1.08 0.21 3.25
CA TRP A 32 1.33 0.89 4.52
C TRP A 32 2.44 0.22 5.34
N ARG A 33 2.51 -1.11 5.37
CA ARG A 33 3.55 -1.85 6.11
C ARG A 33 4.95 -1.65 5.53
N ARG A 34 5.05 -1.46 4.21
CA ARG A 34 6.31 -1.25 3.48
C ARG A 34 6.71 0.21 3.32
N PHE A 35 5.84 1.14 3.71
CA PHE A 35 6.09 2.56 3.59
C PHE A 35 7.15 3.03 4.58
N ASP A 36 8.22 3.67 4.09
CA ASP A 36 9.35 4.15 4.90
C ASP A 36 9.37 5.68 5.12
N GLY A 37 8.36 6.38 4.59
CA GLY A 37 8.27 7.85 4.62
C GLY A 37 8.66 8.53 3.30
N LYS A 38 9.47 7.89 2.45
CA LYS A 38 10.04 8.50 1.23
C LYS A 38 9.93 7.62 -0.01
N ASN A 39 9.68 6.32 0.11
CA ASN A 39 9.63 5.34 -0.99
C ASN A 39 8.33 5.34 -1.83
N HIS A 40 7.63 6.48 -1.94
CA HIS A 40 6.38 6.58 -2.69
C HIS A 40 6.52 6.13 -4.15
N ALA A 41 7.60 6.53 -4.82
CA ALA A 41 7.86 6.20 -6.22
C ALA A 41 8.17 4.71 -6.42
N GLU A 42 8.84 4.09 -5.44
CA GLU A 42 9.11 2.66 -5.45
C GLU A 42 7.83 1.85 -5.32
N LEU A 43 6.99 2.20 -4.34
CA LEU A 43 5.69 1.56 -4.12
C LEU A 43 4.73 1.78 -5.29
N ALA A 44 4.73 2.97 -5.89
CA ALA A 44 3.97 3.27 -7.10
C ALA A 44 4.33 2.30 -8.23
N ARG A 45 5.64 2.06 -8.44
CA ARG A 45 6.13 1.13 -9.47
C ARG A 45 5.85 -0.34 -9.12
N GLU A 46 6.01 -0.73 -7.86
CA GLU A 46 5.83 -2.12 -7.40
C GLU A 46 4.37 -2.57 -7.49
N PHE A 47 3.42 -1.69 -7.16
CA PHE A 47 2.00 -2.00 -7.11
C PHE A 47 1.21 -1.54 -8.35
N ASP A 48 1.90 -1.02 -9.37
CA ASP A 48 1.33 -0.34 -10.55
C ASP A 48 0.24 0.67 -10.19
N LEU A 49 0.63 1.63 -9.35
CA LEU A 49 -0.21 2.72 -8.90
C LEU A 49 0.43 4.05 -9.26
N THR A 50 -0.40 5.07 -9.42
CA THR A 50 0.10 6.44 -9.50
C THR A 50 0.66 6.89 -8.15
N MET A 51 1.60 7.83 -8.17
CA MET A 51 2.11 8.49 -6.96
C MET A 51 0.98 9.04 -6.08
N GLN A 52 -0.04 9.65 -6.70
CA GLN A 52 -1.19 10.21 -5.99
C GLN A 52 -2.01 9.14 -5.25
N GLN A 53 -2.17 7.94 -5.83
CA GLN A 53 -2.81 6.82 -5.16
C GLN A 53 -1.99 6.35 -3.95
N ILE A 54 -0.66 6.25 -4.06
CA ILE A 54 0.19 5.91 -2.92
C ILE A 54 0.06 6.95 -1.80
N TYR A 55 0.11 8.25 -2.11
CA TYR A 55 -0.13 9.30 -1.12
C TYR A 55 -1.49 9.17 -0.43
N LYS A 56 -2.54 8.88 -1.19
CA LYS A 56 -3.89 8.66 -0.65
C LYS A 56 -3.92 7.46 0.30
N ILE A 57 -3.34 6.33 -0.10
CA ILE A 57 -3.28 5.11 0.71
C ILE A 57 -2.55 5.36 2.04
N VAL A 58 -1.37 5.97 1.97
CA VAL A 58 -0.56 6.31 3.16
C VAL A 58 -1.33 7.23 4.10
N ARG A 59 -1.98 8.27 3.56
CA ARG A 59 -2.78 9.21 4.35
C ARG A 59 -3.96 8.52 5.03
N ASP A 60 -4.70 7.71 4.28
CA ASP A 60 -5.91 7.04 4.77
C ASP A 60 -5.51 5.99 5.84
N ALA A 61 -4.45 5.21 5.61
CA ALA A 61 -3.89 4.27 6.59
C ALA A 61 -3.38 4.95 7.87
N ALA A 62 -2.72 6.10 7.75
CA ALA A 62 -2.27 6.88 8.91
C ALA A 62 -3.46 7.41 9.74
N ALA A 63 -4.55 7.82 9.10
CA ALA A 63 -5.77 8.23 9.78
C ALA A 63 -6.41 7.05 10.54
N HIS A 64 -6.49 5.87 9.92
CA HIS A 64 -6.98 4.66 10.57
C HIS A 64 -6.11 4.24 11.77
N HIS A 65 -4.79 4.31 11.65
CA HIS A 65 -3.87 3.98 12.73
C HIS A 65 -4.01 4.95 13.92
N ARG A 66 -4.18 6.26 13.65
CA ARG A 66 -4.47 7.26 14.69
C ARG A 66 -5.82 7.03 15.36
N ALA A 67 -6.88 6.77 14.59
CA ALA A 67 -8.21 6.52 15.13
C ALA A 67 -8.23 5.29 16.06
N LYS A 68 -7.53 4.20 15.70
CA LYS A 68 -7.38 3.02 16.58
C LYS A 68 -6.69 3.35 17.90
N ARG A 69 -5.61 4.14 17.87
CA ARG A 69 -4.92 4.61 19.09
C ARG A 69 -5.77 5.56 19.92
N GLN A 70 -6.60 6.38 19.28
CA GLN A 70 -7.47 7.32 19.99
C GLN A 70 -8.62 6.61 20.71
N ILE A 71 -9.20 5.56 20.11
CA ILE A 71 -10.23 4.74 20.78
C ILE A 71 -9.66 4.09 22.05
N ASP A 72 -8.41 3.63 22.02
CA ASP A 72 -7.72 3.05 23.18
C ASP A 72 -7.60 4.05 24.36
N LEU A 73 -7.40 5.34 24.07
CA LEU A 73 -7.25 6.40 25.08
C LEU A 73 -8.53 6.70 25.88
N PHE A 74 -9.71 6.43 25.30
CA PHE A 74 -11.01 6.66 25.95
C PHE A 74 -11.68 5.36 26.44
N ALA A 75 -11.01 4.23 26.29
CA ALA A 75 -11.49 2.92 26.73
C ALA A 75 -10.93 2.49 28.11
N SER A 76 -10.16 3.37 28.78
CA SER A 76 -9.60 3.17 30.13
C SER A 76 -10.37 3.95 31.19
#